data_AF-A0A9N9BEM1-F1
#
_entry.id   AF-A0A9N9BEM1-F1
#
_cell.length_a   1.000
_cell.length_b   1.000
_cell.length_c   1.000
_cell.angle_alpha   90.00
_cell.angle_beta   90.00
_cell.angle_gamma   90.00
#
_symmetry.space_group_name_H-M   'P 1'
#
loop_
_entity.id
_entity.type
_entity.pdbx_description
1 polymer ?
#
loop_
_entity_poly.entity_id
_entity_poly.type
_entity_poly.pdbx_seq_one_letter_code
_entity_poly.pdbx_strand_id
1 'polypeptide(L)'
;MRILEPISSDTATRWNSTYLVLQRLLELRESTLELAKSLENDPDRTIRADDFSLNEKMLSDEEWTGLVELCQLLRPFARVLTFIEGDQYPMLSMMYPTVRHLFKNLDSIENKLTNIEVIEMYEGLCESMVSRWNDPKMVRWLASFLDPRFKTLSAASSTTQQEVL
;
A
#
# COMPACT_ATOMS: atom_id res chain seq x y z
N MET A 1 14.09 8.18 1.65
CA MET A 1 13.39 8.78 0.51
C MET A 1 13.67 10.27 0.55
N ARG A 2 14.15 10.91 -0.52
CA ARG A 2 14.17 12.38 -0.52
C ARG A 2 12.73 12.86 -0.77
N ILE A 3 12.19 13.65 0.15
CA ILE A 3 10.77 14.01 0.19
C ILE A 3 10.31 14.73 -1.10
N LEU A 4 11.21 15.45 -1.77
CA LEU A 4 10.90 16.23 -2.98
C LEU A 4 11.32 15.55 -4.29
N GLU A 5 11.91 14.36 -4.25
CA GLU A 5 12.30 13.66 -5.48
C GLU A 5 11.06 13.12 -6.20
N PRO A 6 10.85 13.40 -7.51
CA PRO A 6 9.68 12.94 -8.23
C PRO A 6 9.44 11.44 -8.07
N ILE A 7 8.20 11.05 -7.77
CA ILE A 7 7.82 9.64 -7.78
C ILE A 7 7.63 9.25 -9.25
N SER A 8 8.30 8.17 -9.67
CA SER A 8 8.15 7.64 -11.03
C SER A 8 6.70 7.29 -11.28
N SER A 9 6.19 7.64 -12.46
CA SER A 9 4.85 7.25 -12.90
C SER A 9 4.69 5.73 -12.95
N ASP A 10 3.46 5.25 -12.79
CA ASP A 10 3.14 3.85 -12.98
C ASP A 10 3.59 3.36 -14.36
N THR A 11 4.27 2.21 -14.38
CA THR A 11 4.58 1.47 -15.62
C THR A 11 3.99 0.07 -15.50
N ALA A 12 3.87 -0.65 -16.62
CA ALA A 12 3.37 -2.04 -16.64
C ALA A 12 4.11 -3.03 -15.72
N THR A 13 5.19 -2.61 -15.06
CA THR A 13 6.00 -3.41 -14.13
C THR A 13 6.21 -2.74 -12.77
N ARG A 14 5.76 -1.50 -12.59
CA ARG A 14 5.89 -0.69 -11.35
C ARG A 14 4.58 0.04 -11.13
N TRP A 15 3.67 -0.57 -10.38
CA TRP A 15 2.36 0.01 -10.04
C TRP A 15 2.28 0.43 -8.56
N ASN A 16 3.42 0.71 -7.92
CA ASN A 16 3.44 1.21 -6.53
C ASN A 16 3.37 2.73 -6.43
N SER A 17 3.30 3.46 -7.55
CA SER A 17 3.42 4.93 -7.51
C SER A 17 2.28 5.57 -6.74
N THR A 18 1.04 5.08 -6.89
CA THR A 18 -0.12 5.54 -6.11
C THR A 18 0.15 5.44 -4.61
N TYR A 19 0.58 4.27 -4.11
CA TYR A 19 0.91 4.10 -2.70
C TYR A 19 2.00 5.07 -2.24
N LEU A 20 3.07 5.24 -3.04
CA LEU A 20 4.17 6.14 -2.71
C LEU A 20 3.74 7.60 -2.67
N VAL A 21 2.84 8.02 -3.56
CA VAL A 21 2.29 9.39 -3.57
C VAL A 21 1.46 9.64 -2.33
N LEU A 22 0.56 8.71 -1.98
CA LEU A 22 -0.29 8.84 -0.80
C LEU A 22 0.55 8.85 0.48
N GLN A 23 1.54 7.96 0.60
CA GLN A 23 2.44 7.94 1.75
C GLN A 23 3.19 9.27 1.89
N ARG A 24 3.68 9.82 0.78
CA ARG A 24 4.38 11.11 0.80
C ARG A 24 3.46 12.27 1.16
N LEU A 25 2.22 12.25 0.68
CA LEU A 25 1.23 13.25 1.04
C LEU A 25 0.99 13.26 2.56
N LEU A 26 0.91 12.07 3.18
CA LEU A 26 0.85 11.96 4.65
C LEU A 26 2.11 12.49 5.34
N GLU A 27 3.31 12.19 4.82
CA GLU A 27 4.57 12.72 5.36
C GLU A 27 4.65 14.25 5.30
N LEU A 28 4.00 14.86 4.30
CA LEU A 28 3.97 16.31 4.07
C LEU A 28 2.86 17.04 4.85
N ARG A 29 1.92 16.33 5.50
CA ARG A 29 0.76 16.92 6.15
C ARG A 29 1.12 18.08 7.08
N GLU A 30 2.03 17.85 8.03
CA GLU A 30 2.41 18.89 8.99
C GLU A 30 3.05 20.09 8.31
N SER A 31 3.96 19.86 7.36
CA SER A 31 4.59 20.95 6.60
C SER A 31 3.58 21.74 5.75
N THR A 32 2.56 21.08 5.19
CA THR A 32 1.48 21.79 4.47
C THR A 32 0.61 22.63 5.39
N LEU A 33 0.34 22.16 6.61
CA LEU A 33 -0.39 22.93 7.62
C LEU A 33 0.43 24.11 8.16
N GLU A 34 1.72 23.92 8.38
CA GLU A 34 2.64 25.00 8.77
C GLU A 34 2.76 26.06 7.67
N LEU A 35 2.85 25.64 6.41
CA LEU A 35 2.87 26.54 5.26
C LEU A 35 1.57 27.35 5.18
N ALA A 36 0.40 26.73 5.32
CA ALA A 36 -0.88 27.44 5.31
C ALA A 36 -0.92 28.53 6.41
N LYS A 37 -0.54 28.19 7.64
CA LYS A 37 -0.44 29.16 8.75
C LYS A 37 0.55 30.29 8.47
N SER A 38 1.67 29.99 7.82
CA SER A 38 2.66 30.99 7.44
C SER A 38 2.13 31.95 6.37
N LEU A 39 1.42 31.43 5.38
CA LEU A 39 0.83 32.22 4.28
C LEU A 39 -0.26 33.15 4.80
N GLU A 40 -1.14 32.67 5.70
CA GLU A 40 -2.20 33.48 6.31
C GLU A 40 -1.65 34.74 7.00
N ASN A 41 -0.52 34.59 7.69
CA ASN A 41 0.12 35.63 8.51
C ASN A 41 1.17 36.47 7.78
N ASP A 42 1.38 36.24 6.47
CA ASP A 42 2.45 36.91 5.72
C ASP A 42 2.16 38.42 5.53
N PRO A 43 3.12 39.33 5.74
CA PRO A 43 2.91 40.76 5.53
C PRO A 43 2.68 41.12 4.05
N ASP A 44 3.15 40.30 3.10
CA ASP A 44 2.96 40.51 1.67
C ASP A 44 1.58 40.02 1.20
N ARG A 45 0.78 40.93 0.65
CA ARG A 45 -0.56 40.62 0.12
C ARG A 45 -0.54 39.68 -1.08
N THR A 46 0.55 39.66 -1.84
CA THR A 46 0.70 38.77 -2.99
C THR A 46 0.92 37.33 -2.53
N ILE A 47 1.70 37.11 -1.48
CA ILE A 47 1.93 35.81 -0.85
C ILE A 47 0.66 35.33 -0.13
N ARG A 48 -0.04 36.24 0.57
CA ARG A 48 -1.35 35.92 1.17
C ARG A 48 -2.42 35.49 0.17
N ALA A 49 -2.29 35.83 -1.12
CA ALA A 49 -3.23 35.34 -2.13
C ALA A 49 -3.07 33.82 -2.36
N ASP A 50 -1.87 33.28 -2.15
CA ASP A 50 -1.59 31.84 -2.28
C ASP A 50 -2.21 31.02 -1.15
N ASP A 51 -2.46 31.64 0.03
CA ASP A 51 -3.19 31.02 1.15
C ASP A 51 -4.57 30.52 0.70
N PHE A 52 -5.32 31.33 -0.04
CA PHE A 52 -6.64 30.95 -0.54
C PHE A 52 -6.57 29.72 -1.45
N SER A 53 -5.60 29.69 -2.37
CA SER A 53 -5.43 28.57 -3.30
C SER A 53 -4.99 27.28 -2.59
N LEU A 54 -4.15 27.39 -1.57
CA LEU A 54 -3.72 26.25 -0.77
C LEU A 54 -4.87 25.70 0.08
N ASN A 55 -5.62 26.57 0.77
CA ASN A 55 -6.74 26.18 1.61
C ASN A 55 -7.89 25.56 0.81
N GLU A 56 -8.14 26.01 -0.43
CA GLU A 56 -9.11 25.38 -1.33
C GLU A 56 -8.74 23.93 -1.68
N LYS A 57 -7.45 23.59 -1.67
CA LYS A 57 -6.93 22.25 -1.99
C LYS A 57 -6.58 21.43 -0.75
N MET A 58 -6.72 21.99 0.44
CA MET A 58 -6.39 21.32 1.67
C MET A 58 -7.43 20.26 1.97
N LEU A 59 -6.96 19.07 2.32
CA LEU A 59 -7.83 17.97 2.71
C LEU A 59 -8.43 18.24 4.08
N SER A 60 -9.70 17.88 4.22
CA SER A 60 -10.41 17.80 5.50
C SER A 60 -9.83 16.71 6.40
N ASP A 61 -10.14 16.77 7.70
CA ASP A 61 -9.70 15.73 8.65
C ASP A 61 -10.25 14.33 8.31
N GLU A 62 -11.44 14.27 7.72
CA GLU A 62 -12.04 13.02 7.24
C GLU A 62 -11.27 12.45 6.05
N GLU A 63 -10.90 13.30 5.07
CA GLU A 63 -10.06 12.89 3.94
C GLU A 63 -8.66 12.47 4.38
N TRP A 64 -8.06 13.17 5.35
CA TRP A 64 -6.78 12.75 5.94
C TRP A 64 -6.88 11.39 6.62
N THR A 65 -7.99 11.12 7.30
CA THR A 65 -8.27 9.81 7.91
C THR A 65 -8.40 8.74 6.82
N GLY A 66 -9.16 9.04 5.76
CA GLY A 66 -9.27 8.17 4.58
C GLY A 66 -7.92 7.87 3.93
N LEU A 67 -7.04 8.86 3.78
CA LEU A 67 -5.68 8.66 3.26
C LEU A 67 -4.83 7.72 4.11
N VAL A 68 -4.94 7.81 5.43
CA VAL A 68 -4.24 6.91 6.36
C VAL A 68 -4.73 5.49 6.18
N GLU A 69 -6.05 5.28 6.16
CA GLU A 69 -6.65 3.96 5.95
C GLU A 69 -6.31 3.38 4.57
N LEU A 70 -6.37 4.20 3.53
CA LEU A 70 -6.00 3.84 2.17
C LEU A 70 -4.53 3.42 2.06
N CYS A 71 -3.62 4.15 2.72
CA CYS A 71 -2.21 3.76 2.80
C CYS A 71 -2.05 2.42 3.53
N GLN A 72 -2.80 2.17 4.60
CA GLN A 72 -2.76 0.88 5.31
C GLN A 72 -3.26 -0.26 4.41
N LEU A 73 -4.33 -0.04 3.65
CA LEU A 73 -4.92 -1.00 2.71
C LEU A 73 -3.95 -1.37 1.59
N LEU A 74 -3.26 -0.38 1.00
CA LEU A 74 -2.38 -0.59 -0.16
C LEU A 74 -0.96 -1.06 0.21
N ARG A 75 -0.52 -0.85 1.45
CA ARG A 75 0.84 -1.19 1.91
C ARG A 75 1.26 -2.65 1.67
N PRO A 76 0.42 -3.68 1.94
CA PRO A 76 0.80 -5.07 1.68
C PRO A 76 1.11 -5.32 0.20
N PHE A 77 0.34 -4.71 -0.71
CA PHE A 77 0.54 -4.83 -2.15
C PHE A 77 1.83 -4.17 -2.60
N ALA A 78 2.10 -2.96 -2.13
CA ALA A 78 3.34 -2.24 -2.43
C ALA A 78 4.59 -3.00 -1.94
N ARG A 79 4.52 -3.65 -0.78
CA ARG A 79 5.59 -4.51 -0.24
C ARG A 79 5.82 -5.74 -1.10
N VAL A 80 4.75 -6.43 -1.47
CA VAL A 80 4.82 -7.59 -2.37
C VAL A 80 5.45 -7.20 -3.70
N LEU A 81 5.05 -6.08 -4.28
CA LEU A 81 5.62 -5.61 -5.53
C LEU A 81 7.12 -5.27 -5.39
N THR A 82 7.52 -4.57 -4.32
CA THR A 82 8.93 -4.28 -4.03
C THR A 82 9.75 -5.57 -3.87
N PHE A 83 9.18 -6.58 -3.22
CA PHE A 83 9.80 -7.90 -3.07
C PHE A 83 9.96 -8.60 -4.43
N ILE A 84 8.95 -8.55 -5.29
CA ILE A 84 8.99 -9.13 -6.64
C ILE A 84 9.98 -8.39 -7.55
N GLU A 85 10.03 -7.06 -7.49
CA GLU A 85 10.94 -6.24 -8.30
C GLU A 85 12.41 -6.42 -7.92
N GLY A 86 12.68 -6.72 -6.64
CA GLY A 86 14.04 -6.87 -6.12
C GLY A 86 14.68 -8.24 -6.34
N ASP A 87 13.95 -9.22 -6.87
CA ASP A 87 14.39 -10.62 -6.88
C ASP A 87 14.84 -11.13 -8.27
N GLN A 88 15.87 -11.98 -8.28
CA GLN A 88 16.33 -12.74 -9.47
C GLN A 88 15.82 -14.19 -9.49
N TYR A 89 15.12 -14.65 -8.45
CA TYR A 89 14.69 -16.06 -8.28
C TYR A 89 13.34 -16.38 -8.96
N PRO A 90 12.99 -17.69 -9.13
CA PRO A 90 11.74 -18.07 -9.78
C PRO A 90 10.51 -17.60 -8.98
N MET A 91 9.81 -16.61 -9.54
CA MET A 91 8.62 -15.98 -8.95
C MET A 91 7.42 -16.94 -8.79
N LEU A 92 7.36 -17.99 -9.60
CA LEU A 92 6.18 -18.84 -9.68
C LEU A 92 5.91 -19.63 -8.40
N SER A 93 6.96 -20.06 -7.69
CA SER A 93 6.83 -20.77 -6.42
C SER A 93 6.55 -19.85 -5.23
N MET A 94 6.90 -18.57 -5.33
CA MET A 94 6.54 -17.55 -4.32
C MET A 94 5.10 -17.05 -4.48
N MET A 95 4.49 -17.27 -5.65
CA MET A 95 3.18 -16.70 -5.99
C MET A 95 2.07 -17.12 -5.02
N TYR A 96 1.94 -18.42 -4.73
CA TYR A 96 0.90 -18.92 -3.82
C TYR A 96 1.02 -18.36 -2.39
N PRO A 97 2.18 -18.47 -1.69
CA PRO A 97 2.30 -17.93 -0.34
C PRO A 97 2.11 -16.40 -0.30
N THR A 98 2.61 -15.69 -1.31
CA THR A 98 2.44 -14.23 -1.43
C THR A 98 0.97 -13.83 -1.52
N VAL A 99 0.21 -14.49 -2.40
CA VAL A 99 -1.22 -14.23 -2.56
C VAL A 99 -1.99 -14.58 -1.29
N ARG A 100 -1.67 -15.71 -0.64
CA ARG A 100 -2.28 -16.10 0.65
C ARG A 100 -1.99 -15.07 1.74
N HIS A 101 -0.78 -14.53 1.76
CA HIS A 101 -0.42 -13.45 2.69
C HIS A 101 -1.25 -12.18 2.42
N LEU A 102 -1.47 -11.80 1.15
CA LEU A 102 -2.32 -10.66 0.82
C LEU A 102 -3.78 -10.86 1.28
N PHE A 103 -4.36 -12.05 1.08
CA PHE A 103 -5.71 -12.36 1.60
C PHE A 103 -5.77 -12.20 3.12
N LYS A 104 -4.82 -12.76 3.86
CA LYS A 104 -4.76 -12.58 5.33
C LYS A 104 -4.67 -11.11 5.75
N ASN A 105 -3.92 -10.29 5.01
CA ASN A 105 -3.82 -8.85 5.31
C ASN A 105 -5.16 -8.15 5.10
N LEU A 106 -5.89 -8.48 4.01
CA LEU A 106 -7.23 -7.95 3.75
C LEU A 106 -8.21 -8.35 4.87
N ASP A 107 -8.24 -9.63 5.25
CA ASP A 107 -9.10 -10.09 6.36
C ASP A 107 -8.79 -9.34 7.67
N SER A 108 -7.51 -9.01 7.90
CA SER A 108 -7.06 -8.32 9.12
C SER A 108 -7.36 -6.82 9.16
N ILE A 109 -7.68 -6.20 8.02
CA ILE A 109 -7.90 -4.75 7.91
C ILE A 109 -9.39 -4.40 7.87
N GLU A 110 -10.25 -5.31 7.43
CA GLU A 110 -11.70 -5.10 7.27
C GLU A 110 -12.34 -4.33 8.44
N ASN A 111 -12.15 -4.82 9.66
CA ASN A 111 -12.76 -4.22 10.87
C ASN A 111 -12.07 -2.95 11.38
N LYS A 112 -11.04 -2.45 10.68
CA LYS A 112 -10.28 -1.24 11.05
C LYS A 112 -10.60 -0.05 10.17
N LEU A 113 -11.25 -0.27 9.03
CA LEU A 113 -11.62 0.78 8.09
C LEU A 113 -12.88 1.49 8.60
N THR A 114 -12.88 2.82 8.52
CA THR A 114 -13.99 3.66 8.96
C THR A 114 -14.46 4.62 7.88
N ASN A 115 -13.58 4.99 6.95
CA ASN A 115 -13.93 5.86 5.84
C ASN A 115 -14.68 5.07 4.74
N ILE A 116 -15.85 5.59 4.32
CA ILE A 116 -16.76 4.92 3.39
C ILE A 116 -16.11 4.66 2.03
N GLU A 117 -15.38 5.64 1.48
CA GLU A 117 -14.72 5.49 0.18
C GLU A 117 -13.61 4.43 0.21
N VAL A 118 -12.91 4.33 1.34
CA VAL A 118 -11.88 3.30 1.54
C VAL A 118 -12.50 1.91 1.70
N ILE A 119 -13.66 1.81 2.35
CA ILE A 119 -14.43 0.56 2.47
C ILE A 119 -14.89 0.08 1.09
N GLU A 120 -15.45 0.98 0.26
CA GLU A 120 -15.84 0.63 -1.12
C GLU A 120 -14.64 0.14 -1.95
N MET A 121 -13.47 0.78 -1.79
CA MET A 121 -12.24 0.34 -2.44
C MET A 121 -11.79 -1.04 -1.94
N TYR A 122 -11.87 -1.29 -0.63
CA TYR A 122 -11.54 -2.58 -0.02
C TYR A 122 -12.42 -3.69 -0.59
N GLU A 123 -13.73 -3.48 -0.71
CA GLU A 123 -14.66 -4.45 -1.28
C GLU A 123 -14.30 -4.77 -2.73
N GLY A 124 -14.08 -3.75 -3.57
CA GLY A 124 -13.67 -3.95 -4.97
C GLY A 124 -12.31 -4.65 -5.11
N LEU A 125 -11.40 -4.43 -4.16
CA LEU A 125 -10.11 -5.11 -4.11
C LEU A 125 -10.25 -6.59 -3.71
N CYS A 126 -11.10 -6.89 -2.73
CA CYS A 126 -11.45 -8.26 -2.34
C CYS A 126 -12.08 -9.03 -3.51
N GLU A 127 -13.05 -8.45 -4.21
CA GLU A 127 -13.64 -9.05 -5.41
C GLU A 127 -12.60 -9.33 -6.50
N SER A 128 -11.74 -8.34 -6.76
CA SER A 128 -10.65 -8.47 -7.73
C SER A 128 -9.66 -9.58 -7.36
N MET A 129 -9.33 -9.69 -6.08
CA MET A 129 -8.44 -10.72 -5.55
C MET A 129 -9.06 -12.11 -5.70
N VAL A 130 -10.32 -12.28 -5.29
CA VAL A 130 -11.06 -13.54 -5.40
C VAL A 130 -11.18 -13.96 -6.87
N SER A 131 -11.62 -13.07 -7.75
CA SER A 131 -11.78 -13.35 -9.18
C SER A 131 -10.49 -13.84 -9.84
N ARG A 132 -9.34 -13.26 -9.48
CA ARG A 132 -8.04 -13.57 -10.10
C ARG A 132 -7.32 -14.76 -9.44
N TRP A 133 -7.55 -14.99 -8.15
CA TRP A 133 -6.67 -15.81 -7.32
C TRP A 133 -7.35 -16.84 -6.41
N ASN A 134 -8.68 -16.88 -6.32
CA ASN A 134 -9.40 -17.84 -5.46
C ASN A 134 -9.20 -19.30 -5.93
N ASP A 135 -9.02 -19.53 -7.23
CA ASP A 135 -8.58 -20.81 -7.78
C ASP A 135 -7.07 -20.78 -8.13
N PRO A 136 -6.19 -21.32 -7.27
CA PRO A 136 -4.80 -21.49 -7.63
C PRO A 136 -4.72 -22.56 -8.73
N LYS A 137 -4.70 -22.13 -10.01
CA LYS A 137 -4.30 -22.99 -11.14
C LYS A 137 -3.17 -23.92 -10.70
N MET A 138 -3.37 -25.23 -10.87
CA MET A 138 -2.53 -26.32 -10.35
C MET A 138 -1.02 -26.04 -10.44
N VAL A 139 -0.57 -25.40 -11.52
CA VAL A 139 0.83 -25.02 -11.77
C VAL A 139 1.42 -24.09 -10.68
N ARG A 140 0.67 -23.10 -10.17
CA ARG A 140 1.13 -22.16 -9.12
C ARG A 140 1.31 -22.87 -7.78
N TRP A 141 0.34 -23.72 -7.44
CA TRP A 141 0.39 -24.53 -6.22
C TRP A 141 1.52 -25.56 -6.28
N LEU A 142 1.66 -26.28 -7.41
CA LEU A 142 2.74 -27.24 -7.61
C LEU A 142 4.13 -26.59 -7.57
N ALA A 143 4.31 -25.43 -8.21
CA ALA A 143 5.58 -24.72 -8.18
C ALA A 143 5.97 -24.36 -6.73
N SER A 144 5.00 -23.89 -5.95
CA SER A 144 5.20 -23.57 -4.52
C SER A 144 5.50 -24.83 -3.71
N PHE A 145 4.77 -25.91 -3.94
CA PHE A 145 5.00 -27.19 -3.25
C PHE A 145 6.35 -27.82 -3.58
N LEU A 146 6.81 -27.71 -4.82
CA LEU A 146 8.06 -28.31 -5.27
C LEU A 146 9.30 -27.51 -4.87
N ASP A 147 9.14 -26.24 -4.54
CA ASP A 147 10.24 -25.37 -4.16
C ASP A 147 10.88 -25.82 -2.83
N PRO A 148 12.17 -26.19 -2.83
CA PRO A 148 12.88 -26.65 -1.64
C PRO A 148 12.83 -25.68 -0.46
N ARG A 149 12.74 -24.35 -0.71
CA ARG A 149 12.70 -23.33 0.34
C ARG A 149 11.54 -23.57 1.31
N PHE A 150 10.39 -24.00 0.80
CA PHE A 150 9.21 -24.28 1.61
C PHE A 150 9.19 -25.68 2.22
N LYS A 151 10.09 -26.58 1.79
CA LYS A 151 10.26 -27.92 2.38
C LYS A 151 11.15 -27.88 3.62
N THR A 152 12.16 -27.02 3.64
CA THR A 152 13.00 -26.80 4.84
C THR A 152 12.22 -26.20 6.02
N LEU A 153 11.09 -25.54 5.78
CA LEU A 153 10.18 -25.02 6.81
C LEU A 153 9.38 -26.11 7.53
N SER A 154 9.28 -27.34 7.00
CA SER A 154 8.66 -28.47 7.72
C SER A 154 9.65 -29.19 8.66
N ALA A 155 10.95 -28.96 8.47
CA ALA A 155 12.01 -29.48 9.34
C ALA A 155 12.32 -28.54 10.53
N ALA A 156 11.90 -27.28 10.47
CA ALA A 156 11.97 -26.34 11.58
C ALA A 156 10.68 -26.43 12.42
N SER A 157 10.85 -26.65 13.72
CA SER A 157 9.81 -26.89 14.73
C SER A 157 8.59 -25.96 14.64
N SER A 158 7.44 -26.53 15.03
CA SER A 158 6.07 -26.00 14.96
C SER A 158 5.84 -24.61 15.55
N THR A 159 6.77 -24.09 16.36
CA THR A 159 6.72 -22.73 16.93
C THR A 159 7.09 -21.65 15.92
N THR A 160 7.92 -21.94 14.92
CA THR A 160 8.43 -20.93 13.96
C THR A 160 7.52 -20.74 12.74
N GLN A 161 6.62 -21.70 12.46
CA GLN A 161 5.70 -21.65 11.32
C GLN A 161 4.60 -20.58 11.47
N GLN A 162 4.29 -20.16 12.71
CA GLN A 162 3.25 -19.15 12.97
C GLN A 162 3.75 -17.71 12.78
N GLU A 163 5.06 -17.48 12.80
CA GLU A 163 5.63 -16.12 12.66
C GLU A 163 5.99 -15.76 11.21
N VAL A 164 6.03 -16.74 10.30
CA VAL A 164 6.47 -16.56 8.89
C VAL A 164 5.30 -16.67 7.89
N LEU A 165 4.06 -16.94 8.34
CA LEU A 165 2.86 -17.07 7.50
C LEU A 165 1.76 -16.08 7.86
#